data_AF-A0A0Q4U7N3-F1
#
_entry.id   AF-A0A0Q4U7N3-F1
#
_cell.length_a   1.000
_cell.length_b   1.000
_cell.length_c   1.000
_cell.angle_alpha   90.00
_cell.angle_beta   90.00
_cell.angle_gamma   90.00
#
_symmetry.space_group_name_H-M   'P 1'
#
loop_
_entity.id
_entity.type
_entity.pdbx_description
1 polymer ?
#
loop_
_entity_poly.entity_id
_entity_poly.type
_entity_poly.pdbx_seq_one_letter_code
_entity_poly.pdbx_strand_id
1 'polypeptide(L)'
;MGRPLGINMVMNAVAETSYGQTPATNFFKLPLVSHSMGEEQALIEDDQLGTGREGLDPVYDVVTNDGDIVVPVDLRAFGFWLRQTFGPPTTTGPVNGKYTHVFNSGASSLPSTSIEMGNPDEPAWSTNYGAVVNTLKISLSRSGMLNATISLIAQGETDPVTVSIAGVATLLRGPRFAQAVGNITVEGVVAADIVSADLSFSNNLDKVEVIRSDGRIAGVDPGKAMTSGSLTGRGPRGILFTKARTKVPAGVSFGWTQDGGSLVFSLPRVFLPKPKRQVTGPKGIQATFNYQASGANGAQLTTTLVNDVASYA
;
A
#
# COMPACT_ATOMS: atom_id res chain seq x y z
N MET A 1 -12.57 26.10 -23.19
CA MET A 1 -12.42 25.03 -22.18
C MET A 1 -10.96 24.96 -21.77
N GLY A 2 -10.69 24.93 -20.47
CA GLY A 2 -9.32 24.78 -19.95
C GLY A 2 -8.83 23.36 -20.23
N ARG A 3 -7.50 23.18 -20.34
CA ARG A 3 -6.91 21.84 -20.42
C ARG A 3 -7.08 21.13 -19.07
N PRO A 4 -7.34 19.81 -19.04
CA PRO A 4 -7.47 19.09 -17.78
C PRO A 4 -6.20 19.22 -16.94
N LEU A 5 -6.35 19.59 -15.67
CA LEU A 5 -5.24 19.73 -14.74
C LEU A 5 -5.26 18.61 -13.71
N GLY A 6 -4.10 17.98 -13.46
CA GLY A 6 -3.98 16.90 -12.48
C GLY A 6 -4.35 17.32 -11.04
N ILE A 7 -4.28 18.61 -10.71
CA ILE A 7 -4.71 19.13 -9.40
C ILE A 7 -6.21 18.96 -9.13
N ASN A 8 -7.01 18.89 -10.20
CA ASN A 8 -8.46 18.74 -10.11
C ASN A 8 -8.90 17.26 -10.13
N MET A 9 -7.96 16.33 -10.29
CA MET A 9 -8.24 14.90 -10.26
C MET A 9 -8.90 14.48 -8.95
N VAL A 10 -9.86 13.57 -9.05
CA VAL A 10 -10.64 13.05 -7.94
C VAL A 10 -10.50 11.53 -7.92
N MET A 11 -10.27 11.00 -6.72
CA MET A 11 -10.32 9.57 -6.44
C MET A 11 -11.43 9.30 -5.43
N ASN A 12 -12.37 8.45 -5.82
CA ASN A 12 -13.42 7.94 -4.95
C ASN A 12 -13.23 6.43 -4.82
N ALA A 13 -13.25 5.90 -3.60
CA ALA A 13 -13.09 4.46 -3.38
C ALA A 13 -14.16 3.92 -2.43
N VAL A 14 -14.57 2.68 -2.68
CA VAL A 14 -15.53 1.96 -1.85
C VAL A 14 -15.13 0.49 -1.75
N ALA A 15 -15.29 -0.10 -0.57
CA ALA A 15 -15.10 -1.54 -0.40
C ALA A 15 -16.23 -2.31 -1.08
N GLU A 16 -15.88 -3.36 -1.82
CA GLU A 16 -16.87 -4.23 -2.46
C GLU A 16 -17.45 -5.21 -1.46
N THR A 17 -18.73 -5.57 -1.64
CA THR A 17 -19.36 -6.67 -0.88
C THR A 17 -19.10 -8.02 -1.54
N SER A 18 -18.86 -8.01 -2.85
CA SER A 18 -18.52 -9.18 -3.65
C SER A 18 -17.50 -8.78 -4.69
N TYR A 19 -16.51 -9.63 -4.92
CA TYR A 19 -15.41 -9.35 -5.84
C TYR A 19 -15.90 -8.92 -7.22
N GLY A 20 -15.40 -7.78 -7.69
CA GLY A 20 -15.69 -7.21 -9.01
C GLY A 20 -17.03 -6.49 -9.11
N GLN A 21 -17.83 -6.44 -8.05
CA GLN A 21 -19.14 -5.79 -8.05
C GLN A 21 -19.07 -4.43 -7.38
N THR A 22 -19.07 -3.37 -8.20
CA THR A 22 -19.04 -1.99 -7.74
C THR A 22 -20.32 -1.61 -6.99
N PRO A 23 -20.25 -1.19 -5.71
CA PRO A 23 -21.38 -0.66 -4.98
C PRO A 23 -21.92 0.63 -5.59
N ALA A 24 -23.23 0.88 -5.48
CA ALA A 24 -23.85 2.10 -5.99
C ALA A 24 -23.65 3.34 -5.10
N THR A 25 -23.25 3.16 -3.84
CA THR A 25 -23.16 4.24 -2.83
C THR A 25 -22.02 3.96 -1.83
N ASN A 26 -21.84 4.85 -0.85
CA ASN A 26 -20.84 4.74 0.23
C ASN A 26 -19.38 4.92 -0.20
N PHE A 27 -19.16 5.64 -1.30
CA PHE A 27 -17.82 6.04 -1.70
C PHE A 27 -17.22 7.04 -0.71
N PHE A 28 -15.93 6.86 -0.44
CA PHE A 28 -15.11 7.86 0.20
C PHE A 28 -14.31 8.62 -0.85
N LYS A 29 -14.37 9.95 -0.81
CA LYS A 29 -13.41 10.79 -1.52
C LYS A 29 -12.11 10.80 -0.73
N LEU A 30 -11.05 10.28 -1.33
CA LEU A 30 -9.76 10.06 -0.68
C LEU A 30 -8.67 10.95 -1.29
N PRO A 31 -7.71 11.43 -0.49
CA PRO A 31 -6.56 12.16 -1.02
C PRO A 31 -5.56 11.20 -1.69
N LEU A 32 -5.00 11.61 -2.83
CA LEU A 32 -3.88 10.94 -3.49
C LEU A 32 -2.75 11.93 -3.82
N VAL A 33 -1.59 11.39 -4.16
CA VAL A 33 -0.43 12.13 -4.69
C VAL A 33 -0.23 11.80 -6.17
N SER A 34 -0.36 10.53 -6.55
CA SER A 34 -0.31 10.04 -7.93
C SER A 34 -0.95 8.66 -8.02
N HIS A 35 -1.34 8.23 -9.22
CA HIS A 35 -1.71 6.85 -9.50
C HIS A 35 -1.22 6.42 -10.88
N SER A 36 -1.10 5.10 -11.09
CA SER A 36 -0.88 4.46 -12.39
C SER A 36 -1.92 3.38 -12.70
N MET A 37 -3.03 3.34 -11.93
CA MET A 37 -4.16 2.44 -12.19
C MET A 37 -4.73 2.69 -13.59
N GLY A 38 -5.05 1.60 -14.29
CA GLY A 38 -5.67 1.63 -15.61
C GLY A 38 -5.61 0.25 -16.25
N GLU A 39 -6.63 -0.06 -17.05
CA GLU A 39 -6.68 -1.28 -17.86
C GLU A 39 -5.81 -1.13 -19.12
N GLU A 40 -4.96 -2.12 -19.37
CA GLU A 40 -4.14 -2.20 -20.57
C GLU A 40 -4.30 -3.56 -21.26
N GLN A 41 -4.16 -3.55 -22.59
CA GLN A 41 -4.23 -4.73 -23.42
C GLN A 41 -3.14 -4.67 -24.49
N ALA A 42 -2.24 -5.64 -24.48
CA ALA A 42 -1.13 -5.69 -25.44
C ALA A 42 -1.60 -6.20 -26.81
N LEU A 43 -0.79 -5.93 -27.83
CA LEU A 43 -0.94 -6.51 -29.16
C LEU A 43 0.13 -7.58 -29.37
N ILE A 44 -0.28 -8.72 -29.90
CA ILE A 44 0.59 -9.82 -30.33
C ILE A 44 0.78 -9.71 -31.84
N GLU A 45 2.04 -9.74 -32.29
CA GLU A 45 2.37 -9.75 -33.71
C GLU A 45 1.85 -11.02 -34.39
N ASP A 46 1.38 -10.88 -35.62
CA ASP A 46 0.95 -12.01 -36.43
C ASP A 46 2.13 -12.94 -36.77
N ASP A 47 1.91 -14.24 -36.63
CA ASP A 47 2.91 -15.28 -36.88
C ASP A 47 2.71 -16.02 -38.23
N GLN A 48 1.77 -15.56 -39.08
CA GLN A 48 1.47 -16.22 -40.34
C GLN A 48 2.58 -16.00 -41.36
N LEU A 49 3.02 -17.11 -41.98
CA LEU A 49 4.07 -17.10 -42.99
C LEU A 49 3.48 -17.20 -44.40
N GLY A 50 4.11 -16.52 -45.37
CA GLY A 50 3.78 -16.64 -46.79
C GLY A 50 2.95 -15.50 -47.39
N THR A 51 2.62 -14.46 -46.61
CA THR A 51 1.84 -13.28 -47.05
C THR A 51 2.70 -12.12 -47.56
N GLY A 52 4.03 -12.25 -47.51
CA GLY A 52 4.98 -11.24 -47.98
C GLY A 52 5.80 -10.63 -46.85
N ARG A 53 6.46 -9.51 -47.12
CA ARG A 53 7.35 -8.82 -46.15
C ARG A 53 6.63 -7.82 -45.24
N GLU A 54 5.37 -7.48 -45.56
CA GLU A 54 4.62 -6.43 -44.88
C GLU A 54 3.82 -6.93 -43.66
N GLY A 55 3.77 -8.25 -43.41
CA GLY A 55 3.04 -8.85 -42.28
C GLY A 55 1.51 -8.80 -42.43
N LEU A 56 0.80 -9.13 -41.35
CA LEU A 56 -0.66 -9.02 -41.22
C LEU A 56 -1.04 -8.28 -39.93
N ASP A 57 -2.34 -8.07 -39.73
CA ASP A 57 -2.90 -7.40 -38.55
C ASP A 57 -2.56 -8.15 -37.25
N PRO A 58 -2.18 -7.43 -36.18
CA PRO A 58 -1.93 -8.04 -34.88
C PRO A 58 -3.22 -8.48 -34.19
N VAL A 59 -3.10 -9.32 -33.17
CA VAL A 59 -4.23 -9.77 -32.33
C VAL A 59 -4.10 -9.19 -30.92
N TYR A 60 -5.23 -8.90 -30.28
CA TYR A 60 -5.25 -8.44 -28.88
C TYR A 60 -4.97 -9.57 -27.90
N ASP A 61 -4.10 -9.31 -26.92
CA ASP A 61 -3.76 -10.24 -25.84
C ASP A 61 -4.78 -10.16 -24.69
N VAL A 62 -4.48 -10.83 -23.58
CA VAL A 62 -5.19 -10.68 -22.30
C VAL A 62 -5.11 -9.25 -21.77
N VAL A 63 -6.08 -8.94 -20.92
CA VAL A 63 -6.23 -7.65 -20.27
C VAL A 63 -5.58 -7.69 -18.90
N THR A 64 -4.82 -6.64 -18.56
CA THR A 64 -4.22 -6.47 -17.24
C THR A 64 -4.58 -5.11 -16.63
N ASN A 65 -4.77 -5.07 -15.32
CA ASN A 65 -4.99 -3.83 -14.57
C ASN A 65 -4.22 -3.88 -13.24
N ASP A 66 -2.91 -3.67 -13.35
CA ASP A 66 -2.02 -3.55 -12.20
C ASP A 66 -1.56 -2.11 -12.09
N GLY A 67 -1.50 -1.57 -10.88
CA GLY A 67 -1.06 -0.20 -10.72
C GLY A 67 -0.73 0.17 -9.30
N ASP A 68 -0.06 1.31 -9.17
CA ASP A 68 0.28 1.90 -7.89
C ASP A 68 -0.58 3.13 -7.63
N ILE A 69 -0.98 3.32 -6.38
CA ILE A 69 -1.53 4.58 -5.86
C ILE A 69 -0.61 5.07 -4.76
N VAL A 70 -0.09 6.29 -4.90
CA VAL A 70 0.68 6.96 -3.86
C VAL A 70 -0.27 7.81 -3.04
N VAL A 71 -0.40 7.46 -1.77
CA VAL A 71 -1.35 8.08 -0.83
C VAL A 71 -0.62 8.76 0.31
N PRO A 72 -1.13 9.89 0.83
CA PRO A 72 -0.56 10.47 2.03
C PRO A 72 -0.89 9.64 3.27
N VAL A 73 0.07 9.51 4.17
CA VAL A 73 -0.14 8.86 5.46
C VAL A 73 -0.75 9.88 6.41
N ASP A 74 -2.07 9.84 6.56
CA ASP A 74 -2.83 10.72 7.41
C ASP A 74 -3.54 9.98 8.56
N LEU A 75 -4.14 10.76 9.46
CA LEU A 75 -4.79 10.22 10.64
C LEU A 75 -6.14 9.52 10.35
N ARG A 76 -6.75 9.69 9.16
CA ARG A 76 -8.12 9.20 8.89
C ARG A 76 -8.25 8.41 7.58
N ALA A 77 -7.92 8.99 6.43
CA ALA A 77 -7.97 8.31 5.14
C ALA A 77 -7.06 7.09 5.08
N PHE A 78 -5.89 7.14 5.74
CA PHE A 78 -4.95 6.02 5.70
C PHE A 78 -5.52 4.74 6.35
N GLY A 79 -6.47 4.87 7.29
CA GLY A 79 -7.20 3.73 7.86
C GLY A 79 -8.00 2.93 6.82
N PHE A 80 -8.50 3.58 5.75
CA PHE A 80 -9.12 2.89 4.62
C PHE A 80 -8.12 1.97 3.93
N TRP A 81 -6.92 2.46 3.62
CA TRP A 81 -5.87 1.66 2.97
C TRP A 81 -5.35 0.54 3.87
N LEU A 82 -5.25 0.77 5.18
CA LEU A 82 -4.90 -0.27 6.14
C LEU A 82 -5.94 -1.39 6.16
N ARG A 83 -7.23 -1.05 6.13
CA ARG A 83 -8.33 -2.02 5.98
C ARG A 83 -8.19 -2.80 4.68
N GLN A 84 -7.91 -2.13 3.57
CA GLN A 84 -7.75 -2.83 2.28
C GLN A 84 -6.51 -3.73 2.24
N THR A 85 -5.45 -3.38 2.98
CA THR A 85 -4.20 -4.15 3.02
C THR A 85 -4.29 -5.38 3.92
N PHE A 86 -4.90 -5.24 5.10
CA PHE A 86 -4.85 -6.22 6.19
C PHE A 86 -6.19 -6.87 6.51
N GLY A 87 -7.29 -6.40 5.92
CA GLY A 87 -8.65 -6.75 6.32
C GLY A 87 -9.19 -5.85 7.43
N PRO A 88 -10.42 -6.14 7.92
CA PRO A 88 -11.09 -5.31 8.91
C PRO A 88 -10.31 -5.27 10.25
N PRO A 89 -10.19 -4.10 10.90
CA PRO A 89 -9.49 -4.00 12.17
C PRO A 89 -10.36 -4.48 13.34
N THR A 90 -9.70 -4.90 14.42
CA THR A 90 -10.34 -4.93 15.73
C THR A 90 -10.35 -3.51 16.30
N THR A 91 -11.54 -2.96 16.54
CA THR A 91 -11.71 -1.59 17.03
C THR A 91 -12.15 -1.59 18.49
N THR A 92 -11.53 -0.77 19.33
CA THR A 92 -11.90 -0.55 20.73
C THR A 92 -12.01 0.93 21.06
N GLY A 93 -12.75 1.27 22.12
CA GLY A 93 -13.01 2.65 22.55
C GLY A 93 -14.46 3.10 22.28
N PRO A 94 -14.74 4.41 22.38
CA PRO A 94 -13.76 5.48 22.47
C PRO A 94 -13.15 5.65 23.88
N VAL A 95 -11.89 6.06 23.94
CA VAL A 95 -11.22 6.58 25.15
C VAL A 95 -10.80 8.01 24.84
N ASN A 96 -11.27 8.99 25.62
CA ASN A 96 -11.05 10.43 25.37
C ASN A 96 -11.39 10.86 23.93
N GLY A 97 -12.50 10.34 23.39
CA GLY A 97 -12.96 10.65 22.03
C GLY A 97 -12.17 9.98 20.90
N LYS A 98 -11.31 9.01 21.21
CA LYS A 98 -10.49 8.29 20.22
C LYS A 98 -10.73 6.79 20.24
N TYR A 99 -10.71 6.18 19.07
CA TYR A 99 -10.81 4.75 18.82
C TYR A 99 -9.41 4.18 18.55
N THR A 100 -9.19 2.95 18.99
CA THR A 100 -7.97 2.19 18.68
C THR A 100 -8.33 1.08 17.70
N HIS A 101 -7.76 1.13 16.50
CA HIS A 101 -7.92 0.14 15.45
C HIS A 101 -6.64 -0.69 15.32
N VAL A 102 -6.77 -2.01 15.49
CA VAL A 102 -5.66 -2.96 15.37
C VAL A 102 -5.87 -3.82 14.12
N PHE A 103 -4.94 -3.69 13.18
CA PHE A 103 -4.87 -4.46 11.93
C PHE A 103 -3.76 -5.51 12.05
N ASN A 104 -4.04 -6.77 11.73
CA ASN A 104 -3.06 -7.85 11.76
C ASN A 104 -2.78 -8.37 10.36
N SER A 105 -1.53 -8.61 10.03
CA SER A 105 -1.13 -9.29 8.80
C SER A 105 -1.61 -10.74 8.76
N GLY A 106 -1.83 -11.27 7.56
CA GLY A 106 -2.10 -12.69 7.34
C GLY A 106 -3.57 -13.09 7.38
N ALA A 107 -4.47 -12.16 7.07
CA ALA A 107 -5.88 -12.48 6.81
C ALA A 107 -5.98 -13.48 5.64
N SER A 108 -6.88 -14.46 5.77
CA SER A 108 -7.11 -15.48 4.73
C SER A 108 -7.91 -14.96 3.53
N SER A 109 -8.66 -13.89 3.73
CA SER A 109 -9.37 -13.16 2.68
C SER A 109 -9.05 -11.68 2.81
N LEU A 110 -8.87 -11.04 1.65
CA LEU A 110 -8.62 -9.62 1.56
C LEU A 110 -9.83 -8.95 0.92
N PRO A 111 -10.22 -7.76 1.39
CA PRO A 111 -11.30 -7.01 0.77
C PRO A 111 -10.88 -6.52 -0.62
N SER A 112 -11.79 -6.60 -1.58
CA SER A 112 -11.67 -5.90 -2.86
C SER A 112 -12.31 -4.52 -2.78
N THR A 113 -11.87 -3.63 -3.66
CA THR A 113 -12.24 -2.22 -3.69
C THR A 113 -12.56 -1.80 -5.11
N SER A 114 -13.60 -0.99 -5.26
CA SER A 114 -13.83 -0.23 -6.49
C SER A 114 -13.26 1.17 -6.32
N ILE A 115 -12.42 1.59 -7.25
CA ILE A 115 -11.68 2.86 -7.23
C ILE A 115 -12.00 3.61 -8.51
N GLU A 116 -12.82 4.65 -8.36
CA GLU A 116 -13.12 5.59 -9.43
C GLU A 116 -12.05 6.68 -9.48
N MET A 117 -11.50 6.90 -10.68
CA MET A 117 -10.61 7.98 -11.01
C MET A 117 -11.30 8.88 -12.04
N GLY A 118 -11.21 10.20 -11.86
CA GLY A 118 -11.70 11.11 -12.90
C GLY A 118 -11.25 12.54 -12.72
N ASN A 119 -11.47 13.34 -13.77
CA ASN A 119 -11.15 14.76 -13.78
C ASN A 119 -12.41 15.58 -14.11
N PRO A 120 -12.84 16.55 -13.28
CA PRO A 120 -13.99 17.39 -13.59
C PRO A 120 -13.72 18.40 -14.72
N ASP A 121 -12.46 18.73 -15.01
CA ASP A 121 -12.11 19.65 -16.11
C ASP A 121 -12.35 19.02 -17.48
N GLU A 122 -12.14 17.71 -17.58
CA GLU A 122 -12.45 16.85 -18.74
C GLU A 122 -13.24 15.67 -18.18
N PRO A 123 -14.58 15.77 -18.07
CA PRO A 123 -15.43 14.81 -17.38
C PRO A 123 -15.30 13.41 -17.99
N ALA A 124 -14.33 12.66 -17.49
CA ALA A 124 -14.00 11.31 -17.83
C ALA A 124 -13.72 10.59 -16.52
N TRP A 125 -14.60 9.66 -16.17
CA TRP A 125 -14.60 8.92 -14.93
C TRP A 125 -14.58 7.44 -15.24
N SER A 126 -13.56 6.74 -14.78
CA SER A 126 -13.40 5.30 -14.96
C SER A 126 -13.25 4.62 -13.61
N THR A 127 -13.83 3.43 -13.46
CA THR A 127 -13.81 2.70 -12.19
C THR A 127 -13.03 1.41 -12.34
N ASN A 128 -11.94 1.32 -11.59
CA ASN A 128 -11.16 0.10 -11.42
C ASN A 128 -11.85 -0.76 -10.36
N TYR A 129 -12.35 -1.94 -10.72
CA TYR A 129 -13.11 -2.81 -9.83
C TYR A 129 -12.40 -4.14 -9.59
N GLY A 130 -12.77 -4.83 -8.51
CA GLY A 130 -12.06 -6.01 -8.04
C GLY A 130 -10.62 -5.70 -7.59
N ALA A 131 -10.31 -4.45 -7.24
CA ALA A 131 -8.95 -4.06 -6.87
C ALA A 131 -8.60 -4.56 -5.47
N VAL A 132 -7.55 -5.37 -5.36
CA VAL A 132 -7.02 -5.88 -4.08
C VAL A 132 -5.59 -5.40 -3.89
N VAL A 133 -5.25 -5.00 -2.67
CA VAL A 133 -3.91 -4.50 -2.34
C VAL A 133 -2.91 -5.64 -2.28
N ASN A 134 -1.93 -5.61 -3.17
CA ASN A 134 -0.80 -6.54 -3.17
C ASN A 134 0.31 -6.07 -2.24
N THR A 135 0.75 -4.81 -2.36
CA THR A 135 1.87 -4.30 -1.55
C THR A 135 1.60 -2.94 -0.92
N LEU A 136 2.11 -2.76 0.29
CA LEU A 136 2.15 -1.50 1.02
C LEU A 136 3.60 -1.17 1.33
N LYS A 137 4.08 0.01 0.88
CA LYS A 137 5.44 0.50 1.14
C LYS A 137 5.42 1.87 1.78
N ILE A 138 6.21 2.05 2.84
CA ILE A 138 6.39 3.34 3.54
C ILE A 138 7.87 3.53 3.83
N SER A 139 8.40 4.71 3.50
CA SER A 139 9.77 5.09 3.83
C SER A 139 9.81 6.12 4.97
N LEU A 140 10.70 5.87 5.92
CA LEU A 140 11.00 6.72 7.05
C LEU A 140 12.32 7.43 6.80
N SER A 141 12.27 8.75 6.83
CA SER A 141 13.44 9.61 6.66
C SER A 141 13.30 10.87 7.52
N ARG A 142 14.38 11.60 7.72
CA ARG A 142 14.38 12.80 8.58
C ARG A 142 13.61 13.99 7.98
N SER A 143 13.25 13.94 6.70
CA SER A 143 12.63 15.07 6.00
C SER A 143 11.83 14.60 4.79
N GLY A 144 10.73 15.28 4.50
CA GLY A 144 9.88 14.97 3.35
C GLY A 144 8.42 14.86 3.78
N MET A 145 7.59 14.59 2.79
CA MET A 145 6.18 14.26 3.01
C MET A 145 6.06 12.76 3.21
N LEU A 146 5.37 12.35 4.28
CA LEU A 146 5.10 10.94 4.53
C LEU A 146 4.00 10.45 3.59
N ASN A 147 4.40 9.67 2.60
CA ASN A 147 3.52 9.00 1.66
C ASN A 147 3.74 7.48 1.75
N ALA A 148 2.70 6.73 1.37
CA ALA A 148 2.73 5.30 1.19
C ALA A 148 2.45 4.97 -0.27
N THR A 149 3.13 3.96 -0.81
CA THR A 149 2.79 3.38 -2.11
C THR A 149 1.95 2.13 -1.87
N ILE A 150 0.77 2.10 -2.49
CA ILE A 150 -0.16 0.97 -2.47
C ILE A 150 -0.15 0.37 -3.88
N SER A 151 0.35 -0.85 -4.03
CA SER A 151 0.26 -1.58 -5.29
C SER A 151 -1.00 -2.43 -5.28
N LEU A 152 -1.82 -2.33 -6.32
CA LEU A 152 -3.07 -3.05 -6.47
C LEU A 152 -3.07 -3.89 -7.75
N ILE A 153 -3.84 -4.97 -7.70
CA ILE A 153 -4.22 -5.77 -8.85
C ILE A 153 -5.75 -5.70 -8.92
N ALA A 154 -6.28 -5.22 -10.03
CA ALA A 154 -7.71 -5.10 -10.28
C ALA A 154 -8.17 -6.09 -11.35
N GLN A 155 -9.46 -6.41 -11.33
CA GLN A 155 -10.06 -7.29 -12.33
C GLN A 155 -10.18 -6.60 -13.69
N GLY A 156 -10.54 -5.32 -13.68
CA GLY A 156 -10.78 -4.54 -14.89
C GLY A 156 -11.19 -3.12 -14.55
N GLU A 157 -11.44 -2.34 -15.58
CA GLU A 157 -11.87 -0.96 -15.55
C GLU A 157 -13.16 -0.79 -16.38
N THR A 158 -13.98 0.16 -15.99
CA THR A 158 -15.13 0.56 -16.80
C THR A 158 -14.71 1.58 -17.84
N ASP A 159 -15.37 1.57 -19.01
CA ASP A 159 -15.23 2.65 -19.98
C ASP A 159 -15.49 4.02 -19.33
N PRO A 160 -14.73 5.06 -19.71
CA PRO A 160 -14.92 6.39 -19.15
C PRO A 160 -16.33 6.93 -19.38
N VAL A 161 -16.97 7.39 -18.31
CA VAL A 161 -18.28 8.07 -18.35
C VAL A 161 -18.14 9.54 -17.98
N THR A 162 -19.11 10.37 -18.38
CA THR A 162 -19.06 11.82 -18.17
C THR A 162 -19.51 12.27 -16.77
N VAL A 163 -20.05 11.36 -15.96
CA VAL A 163 -20.57 11.62 -14.62
C VAL A 163 -20.02 10.59 -13.66
N SER A 164 -19.50 11.06 -12.52
CA SER A 164 -19.04 10.18 -11.44
C SER A 164 -20.17 9.27 -10.93
N ILE A 165 -19.89 7.98 -10.83
CA ILE A 165 -20.76 6.96 -10.24
C ILE A 165 -20.76 7.01 -8.71
N ALA A 166 -19.77 7.67 -8.10
CA ALA A 166 -19.62 7.75 -6.66
C ALA A 166 -20.74 8.56 -5.96
N GLY A 167 -21.52 9.32 -6.74
CA GLY A 167 -22.59 10.16 -6.24
C GLY A 167 -22.08 11.18 -5.20
N VAL A 168 -22.72 11.23 -4.04
CA VAL A 168 -22.27 12.07 -2.92
C VAL A 168 -21.22 11.31 -2.10
N ALA A 169 -19.97 11.37 -2.55
CA ALA A 169 -18.86 10.75 -1.83
C ALA A 169 -18.58 11.46 -0.49
N THR A 170 -18.39 10.69 0.57
CA THR A 170 -18.02 11.22 1.88
C THR A 170 -16.53 11.57 1.89
N LEU A 171 -16.18 12.81 2.20
CA LEU A 171 -14.77 13.21 2.26
C LEU A 171 -14.09 12.57 3.48
N LEU A 172 -13.19 11.62 3.24
CA LEU A 172 -12.36 11.02 4.28
C LEU A 172 -10.94 11.56 4.16
N ARG A 173 -10.58 12.48 5.04
CA ARG A 173 -9.24 13.07 5.13
C ARG A 173 -8.89 13.43 6.57
N GLY A 174 -7.62 13.29 6.92
CA GLY A 174 -7.07 13.72 8.20
C GLY A 174 -5.84 14.62 8.05
N PRO A 175 -5.35 15.19 9.17
CA PRO A 175 -4.02 15.78 9.19
C PRO A 175 -2.96 14.71 8.89
N ARG A 176 -2.02 15.03 7.99
CA ARG A 176 -0.89 14.15 7.65
C ARG A 176 0.06 14.04 8.83
N PHE A 177 0.61 12.86 9.07
CA PHE A 177 1.71 12.72 10.02
C PHE A 177 2.97 13.38 9.44
N ALA A 178 3.69 14.12 10.27
CA ALA A 178 4.96 14.70 9.86
C ALA A 178 6.06 13.63 9.88
N GLN A 179 6.76 13.45 8.76
CA GLN A 179 7.82 12.44 8.66
C GLN A 179 8.93 12.66 9.72
N ALA A 180 9.20 13.93 10.06
CA ALA A 180 10.22 14.34 11.03
C ALA A 180 9.93 13.90 12.49
N VAL A 181 8.70 13.54 12.84
CA VAL A 181 8.34 13.05 14.20
C VAL A 181 8.25 11.52 14.26
N GLY A 182 8.75 10.82 13.24
CA GLY A 182 8.82 9.37 13.22
C GLY A 182 9.67 8.83 14.37
N ASN A 183 9.17 7.80 15.03
CA ASN A 183 9.90 7.03 16.04
C ASN A 183 10.21 5.63 15.51
N ILE A 184 11.39 5.13 15.87
CA ILE A 184 11.78 3.75 15.58
C ILE A 184 12.30 3.16 16.89
N THR A 185 11.72 2.04 17.30
CA THR A 185 12.18 1.33 18.49
C THR A 185 12.67 -0.06 18.13
N VAL A 186 13.70 -0.51 18.85
CA VAL A 186 14.23 -1.87 18.76
C VAL A 186 14.23 -2.43 20.18
N GLU A 187 13.55 -3.55 20.39
CA GLU A 187 13.28 -4.12 21.72
C GLU A 187 12.61 -3.12 22.67
N GLY A 188 11.71 -2.28 22.13
CA GLY A 188 10.97 -1.27 22.89
C GLY A 188 11.78 -0.03 23.29
N VAL A 189 13.08 0.03 22.94
CA VAL A 189 13.94 1.19 23.20
C VAL A 189 14.12 2.00 21.92
N VAL A 190 14.01 3.33 22.02
CA VAL A 190 14.21 4.24 20.87
C VAL A 190 15.61 4.04 20.29
N ALA A 191 15.67 3.74 18.99
CA ALA A 191 16.92 3.52 18.28
C ALA A 191 17.49 4.85 17.78
N ALA A 192 18.31 5.50 18.62
CA ALA A 192 18.88 6.83 18.36
C ALA A 192 19.80 6.93 17.13
N ASP A 193 20.26 5.78 16.60
CA ASP A 193 21.24 5.74 15.51
C ASP A 193 20.64 5.50 14.12
N ILE A 194 19.30 5.36 13.98
CA ILE A 194 18.68 5.07 12.68
C ILE A 194 18.50 6.37 11.87
N VAL A 195 19.07 6.39 10.67
CA VAL A 195 19.06 7.53 9.74
C VAL A 195 17.87 7.46 8.78
N SER A 196 17.56 6.24 8.32
CA SER A 196 16.41 5.96 7.47
C SER A 196 15.96 4.51 7.69
N ALA A 197 14.69 4.26 7.39
CA ALA A 197 14.13 2.92 7.37
C ALA A 197 13.09 2.79 6.26
N ASP A 198 12.91 1.60 5.74
CA ASP A 198 11.85 1.27 4.80
C ASP A 198 11.05 0.11 5.35
N LEU A 199 9.72 0.21 5.27
CA LEU A 199 8.80 -0.88 5.57
C LEU A 199 8.08 -1.27 4.28
N SER A 200 8.16 -2.55 3.92
CA SER A 200 7.41 -3.15 2.82
C SER A 200 6.62 -4.35 3.35
N PHE A 201 5.32 -4.34 3.07
CA PHE A 201 4.44 -5.48 3.28
C PHE A 201 3.91 -5.95 1.93
N SER A 202 3.90 -7.27 1.71
CA SER A 202 3.36 -7.89 0.51
C SER A 202 2.40 -9.01 0.91
N ASN A 203 1.20 -9.00 0.35
CA ASN A 203 0.27 -10.12 0.39
C ASN A 203 0.67 -11.22 -0.59
N ASN A 204 1.62 -10.95 -1.51
CA ASN A 204 2.06 -11.87 -2.56
C ASN A 204 0.86 -12.48 -3.29
N LEU A 205 -0.01 -11.60 -3.79
CA LEU A 205 -1.22 -12.02 -4.50
C LEU A 205 -0.85 -12.85 -5.73
N ASP A 206 -1.60 -13.92 -5.94
CA ASP A 206 -1.57 -14.74 -7.14
C ASP A 206 -2.80 -14.41 -8.00
N LYS A 207 -2.59 -14.22 -9.30
CA LYS A 207 -3.68 -13.89 -10.23
C LYS A 207 -4.37 -15.17 -10.66
N VAL A 208 -5.69 -15.19 -10.59
CA VAL A 208 -6.49 -16.31 -11.10
C VAL A 208 -6.76 -16.11 -12.58
N GLU A 209 -5.79 -16.52 -13.41
CA GLU A 209 -5.79 -16.37 -14.87
C GLU A 209 -6.55 -17.52 -15.55
N VAL A 210 -7.87 -17.47 -15.49
CA VAL A 210 -8.75 -18.41 -16.20
C VAL A 210 -9.18 -17.84 -17.55
N ILE A 211 -9.44 -18.74 -18.52
CA ILE A 211 -9.94 -18.34 -19.84
C ILE A 211 -11.35 -17.77 -19.69
N ARG A 212 -11.51 -16.50 -20.03
CA ARG A 212 -12.79 -15.80 -20.07
C ARG A 212 -12.92 -15.02 -21.37
N SER A 213 -14.16 -14.81 -21.82
CA SER A 213 -14.45 -14.04 -23.02
C SER A 213 -14.07 -12.56 -22.92
N ASP A 214 -13.91 -12.04 -21.70
CA ASP A 214 -13.48 -10.66 -21.44
C ASP A 214 -11.96 -10.51 -21.32
N GLY A 215 -11.17 -11.59 -21.43
CA GLY A 215 -9.71 -11.56 -21.36
C GLY A 215 -9.14 -11.15 -20.00
N ARG A 216 -9.97 -11.05 -18.96
CA ARG A 216 -9.62 -10.55 -17.62
C ARG A 216 -9.37 -11.68 -16.63
N ILE A 217 -8.71 -11.36 -15.52
CA ILE A 217 -8.55 -12.30 -14.39
C ILE A 217 -9.91 -12.59 -13.72
N ALA A 218 -10.11 -13.80 -13.19
CA ALA A 218 -11.32 -14.12 -12.44
C ALA A 218 -11.26 -13.70 -10.97
N GLY A 219 -10.06 -13.45 -10.45
CA GLY A 219 -9.82 -13.28 -9.03
C GLY A 219 -8.36 -13.04 -8.73
N VAL A 220 -8.09 -12.74 -7.46
CA VAL A 220 -6.75 -12.68 -6.89
C VAL A 220 -6.77 -13.38 -5.54
N ASP A 221 -5.85 -14.32 -5.38
CA ASP A 221 -5.77 -15.15 -4.17
C ASP A 221 -4.57 -14.70 -3.32
N PRO A 222 -4.75 -14.48 -2.00
CA PRO A 222 -3.64 -14.11 -1.13
C PRO A 222 -2.60 -15.23 -1.00
N GLY A 223 -1.35 -14.92 -1.33
CA GLY A 223 -0.23 -15.80 -1.08
C GLY A 223 0.34 -15.67 0.34
N LYS A 224 1.55 -16.18 0.53
CA LYS A 224 2.25 -16.07 1.82
C LYS A 224 2.64 -14.62 2.09
N ALA A 225 1.98 -13.99 3.05
CA ALA A 225 2.33 -12.64 3.49
C ALA A 225 3.83 -12.52 3.84
N MET A 226 4.46 -11.43 3.41
CA MET A 226 5.86 -11.13 3.63
C MET A 226 6.04 -9.68 4.08
N THR A 227 6.70 -9.50 5.22
CA THR A 227 7.14 -8.18 5.69
C THR A 227 8.66 -8.09 5.63
N SER A 228 9.17 -7.09 4.93
CA SER A 228 10.60 -6.85 4.75
C SER A 228 10.91 -5.35 4.71
N GLY A 229 12.18 -5.01 4.66
CA GLY A 229 12.57 -3.60 4.61
C GLY A 229 14.05 -3.37 4.82
N SER A 230 14.40 -2.11 5.03
CA SER A 230 15.77 -1.69 5.31
C SER A 230 15.82 -0.88 6.60
N LEU A 231 16.87 -1.06 7.40
CA LEU A 231 17.22 -0.17 8.51
C LEU A 231 18.64 0.33 8.28
N THR A 232 18.82 1.64 8.15
CA THR A 232 20.16 2.24 8.02
C THR A 232 20.56 2.90 9.33
N GLY A 233 21.49 2.28 10.04
CA GLY A 233 22.04 2.76 11.30
C GLY A 233 23.39 3.45 11.14
N ARG A 234 23.69 4.41 12.02
CA ARG A 234 25.01 5.06 12.14
C ARG A 234 25.90 4.28 13.10
N GLY A 235 27.17 4.15 12.72
CA GLY A 235 28.19 3.47 13.50
C GLY A 235 28.12 1.93 13.40
N PRO A 236 29.18 1.21 13.80
CA PRO A 236 29.27 -0.25 13.68
C PRO A 236 28.81 -1.03 14.93
N ARG A 237 28.14 -0.36 15.89
CA ARG A 237 27.81 -0.87 17.23
C ARG A 237 26.33 -0.64 17.55
N GLY A 238 25.82 -1.31 18.58
CA GLY A 238 24.44 -1.17 19.04
C GLY A 238 23.62 -2.46 18.89
N ILE A 239 22.36 -2.39 19.33
CA ILE A 239 21.48 -3.55 19.44
C ILE A 239 21.26 -4.27 18.10
N LEU A 240 21.18 -3.52 16.98
CA LEU A 240 21.03 -4.07 15.63
C LEU A 240 22.22 -4.97 15.25
N PHE A 241 23.45 -4.55 15.55
CA PHE A 241 24.64 -5.34 15.26
C PHE A 241 24.75 -6.58 16.14
N THR A 242 24.39 -6.45 17.43
CA THR A 242 24.38 -7.59 18.35
C THR A 242 23.39 -8.65 17.87
N LYS A 243 22.14 -8.25 17.55
CA LYS A 243 21.10 -9.14 17.01
C LYS A 243 21.51 -9.79 15.69
N ALA A 244 22.06 -9.02 14.76
CA ALA A 244 22.57 -9.55 13.49
C ALA A 244 23.71 -10.56 13.67
N ARG A 245 24.60 -10.36 14.66
CA ARG A 245 25.69 -11.29 14.96
C ARG A 245 25.21 -12.56 15.64
N THR A 246 24.30 -12.44 16.61
CA THR A 246 23.79 -13.58 17.39
C THR A 246 22.74 -14.38 16.63
N LYS A 247 22.22 -13.86 15.50
CA LYS A 247 21.15 -14.47 14.70
C LYS A 247 19.87 -14.69 15.50
N VAL A 248 19.63 -13.81 16.47
CA VAL A 248 18.41 -13.81 17.30
C VAL A 248 17.47 -12.74 16.76
N PRO A 249 16.16 -13.02 16.64
CA PRO A 249 15.22 -12.01 16.16
C PRO A 249 15.12 -10.83 17.12
N ALA A 250 14.69 -9.69 16.58
CA ALA A 250 14.43 -8.48 17.33
C ALA A 250 12.99 -7.99 17.15
N GLY A 251 12.40 -7.43 18.20
CA GLY A 251 11.18 -6.63 18.05
C GLY A 251 11.52 -5.26 17.46
N VAL A 252 10.87 -4.85 16.38
CA VAL A 252 11.06 -3.53 15.75
C VAL A 252 9.71 -2.87 15.58
N SER A 253 9.60 -1.59 15.92
CA SER A 253 8.41 -0.80 15.59
C SER A 253 8.77 0.53 14.94
N PHE A 254 7.86 0.98 14.08
CA PHE A 254 7.90 2.25 13.39
C PHE A 254 6.61 3.00 13.71
N GLY A 255 6.66 4.29 14.03
CA GLY A 255 5.42 5.00 14.28
C GLY A 255 5.52 6.50 14.26
N TRP A 256 4.35 7.12 14.26
CA TRP A 256 4.16 8.56 14.33
C TRP A 256 3.07 8.86 15.33
N THR A 257 3.27 9.90 16.12
CA THR A 257 2.30 10.39 17.11
C THR A 257 2.11 11.88 16.90
N GLN A 258 0.87 12.32 17.01
CA GLN A 258 0.47 13.73 17.05
C GLN A 258 -0.74 13.89 17.96
N ASP A 259 -1.15 15.13 18.27
CA ASP A 259 -2.24 15.38 19.22
C ASP A 259 -3.55 14.67 18.87
N GLY A 260 -3.82 14.49 17.57
CA GLY A 260 -5.00 13.77 17.08
C GLY A 260 -4.97 12.25 17.29
N GLY A 261 -3.81 11.64 17.54
CA GLY A 261 -3.66 10.19 17.61
C GLY A 261 -2.31 9.67 17.11
N SER A 262 -2.24 8.38 16.76
CA SER A 262 -0.97 7.71 16.44
C SER A 262 -1.13 6.62 15.41
N LEU A 263 -0.07 6.37 14.64
CA LEU A 263 0.06 5.22 13.74
C LEU A 263 1.34 4.47 14.10
N VAL A 264 1.22 3.19 14.43
CA VAL A 264 2.37 2.34 14.81
C VAL A 264 2.32 1.02 14.07
N PHE A 265 3.40 0.69 13.36
CA PHE A 265 3.68 -0.61 12.77
C PHE A 265 4.59 -1.38 13.72
N SER A 266 4.15 -2.54 14.20
CA SER A 266 4.90 -3.39 15.13
C SER A 266 5.24 -4.71 14.46
N LEU A 267 6.53 -5.04 14.44
CA LEU A 267 7.08 -6.29 13.93
C LEU A 267 7.73 -7.05 15.09
N PRO A 268 7.01 -8.00 15.72
CA PRO A 268 7.51 -8.67 16.93
C PRO A 268 8.77 -9.50 16.71
N ARG A 269 9.01 -9.97 15.48
CA ARG A 269 10.07 -10.92 15.18
C ARG A 269 10.77 -10.61 13.86
N VAL A 270 11.81 -9.79 13.92
CA VAL A 270 12.61 -9.34 12.78
C VAL A 270 14.00 -9.98 12.79
N PHE A 271 14.40 -10.58 11.68
CA PHE A 271 15.75 -11.09 11.46
C PHE A 271 16.59 -10.07 10.71
N LEU A 272 17.78 -9.81 11.23
CA LEU A 272 18.73 -8.85 10.68
C LEU A 272 19.93 -9.60 10.10
N PRO A 273 20.26 -9.44 8.81
CA PRO A 273 21.46 -10.03 8.24
C PRO A 273 22.70 -9.30 8.75
N LYS A 274 23.87 -9.94 8.61
CA LYS A 274 25.16 -9.29 8.88
C LYS A 274 25.37 -8.17 7.83
N PRO A 275 25.43 -6.90 8.23
CA PRO A 275 25.58 -5.80 7.27
C PRO A 275 27.02 -5.72 6.76
N LYS A 276 27.21 -5.15 5.57
CA LYS A 276 28.52 -4.69 5.13
C LYS A 276 28.93 -3.46 5.94
N ARG A 277 30.20 -3.38 6.33
CA ARG A 277 30.77 -2.24 7.06
C ARG A 277 31.66 -1.44 6.11
N GLN A 278 31.04 -0.76 5.17
CA GLN A 278 31.76 0.05 4.19
C GLN A 278 31.96 1.46 4.71
N VAL A 279 33.12 2.06 4.42
CA VAL A 279 33.42 3.47 4.69
C VAL A 279 33.40 4.20 3.35
N THR A 280 32.36 5.00 3.12
CA THR A 280 32.12 5.68 1.83
C THR A 280 32.51 7.15 1.94
N GLY A 281 33.78 7.40 2.26
CA GLY A 281 34.35 8.75 2.37
C GLY A 281 34.37 9.32 3.79
N PRO A 282 34.62 10.63 3.96
CA PRO A 282 34.93 11.25 5.26
C PRO A 282 33.70 11.44 6.18
N LYS A 283 32.50 11.03 5.75
CA LYS A 283 31.26 11.14 6.53
C LYS A 283 31.17 10.01 7.58
N GLY A 284 30.15 10.08 8.43
CA GLY A 284 29.89 9.04 9.43
C GLY A 284 29.71 7.65 8.81
N ILE A 285 30.27 6.63 9.45
CA ILE A 285 30.10 5.22 9.04
C ILE A 285 28.63 4.84 9.20
N GLN A 286 28.04 4.24 8.18
CA GLN A 286 26.66 3.73 8.20
C GLN A 286 26.63 2.25 7.80
N ALA A 287 25.59 1.55 8.25
CA ALA A 287 25.34 0.17 7.88
C ALA A 287 23.84 -0.03 7.62
N THR A 288 23.54 -0.70 6.52
CA THR A 288 22.17 -1.04 6.13
C THR A 288 21.89 -2.51 6.45
N PHE A 289 20.78 -2.75 7.14
CA PHE A 289 20.27 -4.07 7.48
C PHE A 289 18.99 -4.32 6.68
N ASN A 290 19.06 -5.17 5.67
CA ASN A 290 17.90 -5.58 4.88
C ASN A 290 17.15 -6.69 5.64
N TYR A 291 16.16 -6.29 6.42
CA TYR A 291 15.53 -7.17 7.39
C TYR A 291 14.36 -7.95 6.80
N GLN A 292 14.01 -9.05 7.46
CA GLN A 292 12.81 -9.82 7.17
C GLN A 292 12.07 -10.15 8.46
N ALA A 293 10.76 -9.96 8.49
CA ALA A 293 9.93 -10.32 9.62
C ALA A 293 9.40 -11.76 9.50
N SER A 294 9.05 -12.38 10.64
CA SER A 294 8.59 -13.77 10.71
C SER A 294 7.29 -13.88 11.49
N GLY A 295 6.35 -14.66 10.94
CA GLY A 295 5.05 -14.94 11.53
C GLY A 295 4.99 -16.25 12.31
N ALA A 296 6.13 -16.84 12.66
CA ALA A 296 6.16 -18.15 13.32
C ALA A 296 5.45 -18.19 14.69
N ASN A 297 5.31 -17.03 15.35
CA ASN A 297 4.74 -16.90 16.69
C ASN A 297 3.55 -15.92 16.73
N GLY A 298 2.90 -15.65 15.59
CA GLY A 298 1.80 -14.68 15.49
C GLY A 298 1.88 -13.84 14.21
N ALA A 299 1.19 -12.70 14.19
CA ALA A 299 1.25 -11.79 13.05
C ALA A 299 2.69 -11.31 12.77
N GLN A 300 3.08 -11.27 11.49
CA GLN A 300 4.36 -10.70 11.07
C GLN A 300 4.42 -9.20 11.34
N LEU A 301 3.28 -8.54 11.13
CA LEU A 301 3.09 -7.11 11.23
C LEU A 301 1.73 -6.84 11.88
N THR A 302 1.73 -6.05 12.94
CA THR A 302 0.52 -5.49 13.56
C THR A 302 0.56 -3.99 13.43
N THR A 303 -0.45 -3.41 12.80
CA THR A 303 -0.60 -1.96 12.66
C THR A 303 -1.65 -1.47 13.63
N THR A 304 -1.32 -0.47 14.46
CA THR A 304 -2.26 0.17 15.37
C THR A 304 -2.46 1.62 14.92
N LEU A 305 -3.69 1.97 14.57
CA LEU A 305 -4.11 3.34 14.26
C LEU A 305 -5.04 3.82 15.38
N VAL A 306 -4.69 4.93 16.00
CA VAL A 306 -5.54 5.61 16.99
C VAL A 306 -5.99 6.94 16.39
N ASN A 307 -7.29 7.15 16.29
CA ASN A 307 -7.88 8.37 15.74
C ASN A 307 -9.32 8.57 16.24
N ASP A 308 -10.05 9.50 15.65
CA ASP A 308 -11.44 9.84 15.99
C ASP A 308 -12.49 9.20 15.04
N VAL A 309 -12.09 8.26 14.19
CA VAL A 309 -13.01 7.55 13.29
C VAL A 309 -13.59 6.34 14.01
N ALA A 310 -14.92 6.26 14.08
CA ALA A 310 -15.58 5.22 14.87
C ALA A 310 -15.38 3.80 14.31
N SER A 311 -15.27 3.66 12.99
CA SER A 311 -15.15 2.35 12.34
C SER A 311 -14.45 2.44 10.99
N TYR A 312 -13.63 1.41 10.73
CA TYR A 312 -13.15 1.02 9.41
C TYR A 312 -13.56 -0.44 9.09
N ALA A 313 -14.60 -0.94 9.76
CA ALA A 313 -15.18 -2.24 9.41
C ALA A 313 -15.83 -2.16 8.01
#